data_AF-A0AAC9AYK5-F1
#
_entry.id   AF-A0AAC9AYK5-F1
#
_cell.length_a   1.000
_cell.length_b   1.000
_cell.length_c   1.000
_cell.angle_alpha   90.00
_cell.angle_beta   90.00
_cell.angle_gamma   90.00
#
_symmetry.space_group_name_H-M   'P 1'
#
loop_
_entity.id
_entity.type
_entity.pdbx_description
1 polymer ?
#
loop_
_entity_poly.entity_id
_entity_poly.type
_entity_poly.pdbx_seq_one_letter_code
_entity_poly.pdbx_strand_id
1 'polypeptide(L)' 'MGIVKIDEALHEDARRASTVMCRSINAQAEYWMKIGMLAEAHPTLSFNQIVAMQLGAAQGSATELAAA' A
#
# COMPACT_ATOMS: atom_id res chain seq x y z
N MET A 1 3.95 -18.61 2.94
CA MET A 1 3.53 -17.34 3.58
C MET A 1 4.35 -17.17 4.85
N GLY A 2 5.17 -16.12 4.95
CA GLY A 2 5.88 -15.78 6.18
C GLY A 2 4.95 -15.04 7.13
N ILE A 3 4.91 -15.42 8.40
CA ILE A 3 4.09 -14.73 9.42
C ILE A 3 4.91 -13.55 9.94
N VAL A 4 4.43 -12.33 9.71
CA VAL A 4 5.00 -11.11 10.31
C VAL A 4 4.19 -10.80 11.56
N LYS A 5 4.85 -10.77 12.72
CA LYS A 5 4.24 -10.34 13.98
C LYS A 5 4.25 -8.81 14.04
N ILE A 6 3.12 -8.21 14.37
CA ILE A 6 2.97 -6.78 14.63
C ILE A 6 2.36 -6.58 16.01
N ASP A 7 2.52 -5.38 16.57
CA ASP A 7 1.92 -5.01 17.85
C ASP A 7 0.38 -5.03 17.80
N GLU A 8 -0.27 -5.35 18.91
CA GLU A 8 -1.73 -5.45 19.01
C GLU A 8 -2.42 -4.10 18.70
N ALA A 9 -1.85 -2.98 19.13
CA ALA A 9 -2.41 -1.67 18.83
C ALA A 9 -2.35 -1.37 17.33
N LEU A 10 -1.24 -1.71 16.68
CA LEU A 10 -1.11 -1.53 15.23
C LEU A 10 -2.06 -2.45 14.45
N HIS A 11 -2.29 -3.67 14.94
CA HIS A 11 -3.26 -4.59 14.36
C HIS A 11 -4.70 -4.02 14.45
N GLU A 12 -5.08 -3.46 15.60
CA GLU A 12 -6.38 -2.80 15.77
C GLU A 12 -6.54 -1.54 14.90
N ASP A 13 -5.48 -0.74 14.75
CA ASP A 13 -5.49 0.42 13.86
C ASP A 13 -5.63 0.00 12.39
N ALA A 14 -4.92 -1.06 11.96
CA ALA A 14 -5.07 -1.63 10.62
C ALA A 14 -6.50 -2.14 10.40
N ARG A 15 -7.11 -2.77 11.41
CA ARG A 15 -8.50 -3.23 11.36
C ARG A 15 -9.47 -2.07 11.16
N ARG A 16 -9.37 -1.01 11.96
CA ARG A 16 -10.23 0.19 11.84
C ARG A 16 -10.07 0.88 10.49
N ALA A 17 -8.83 1.08 10.05
CA ALA A 17 -8.55 1.69 8.75
C ALA A 17 -9.09 0.85 7.59
N SER A 18 -8.96 -0.49 7.66
CA SER A 18 -9.43 -1.39 6.62
C SER A 18 -10.95 -1.28 6.37
N THR A 19 -11.74 -1.07 7.44
CA THR A 19 -13.20 -0.88 7.35
C THR A 19 -13.56 0.38 6.57
N VAL A 20 -12.85 1.50 6.83
CA VAL A 20 -13.09 2.77 6.14
C VAL A 20 -12.58 2.74 4.70
N MET A 21 -11.46 2.05 4.46
CA MET A 21 -10.80 1.99 3.16
C MET A 21 -11.28 0.83 2.27
N CYS A 22 -12.40 0.19 2.67
CA CYS A 22 -13.05 -0.92 1.98
C CYS A 22 -12.10 -2.04 1.51
N ARG A 23 -11.20 -2.49 2.39
CA ARG A 23 -10.22 -3.55 2.08
C ARG A 23 -10.06 -4.53 3.24
N SER A 24 -9.38 -5.67 3.01
CA SER A 24 -9.06 -6.60 4.09
C SER A 24 -7.98 -6.02 5.01
N ILE A 25 -7.90 -6.53 6.25
CA ILE A 25 -6.87 -6.13 7.23
C ILE A 25 -5.46 -6.38 6.65
N ASN A 26 -5.26 -7.53 6.02
CA ASN A 26 -3.98 -7.86 5.38
C ASN A 26 -3.65 -6.89 4.24
N ALA A 27 -4.62 -6.54 3.39
CA ALA A 27 -4.42 -5.56 2.33
C ALA A 27 -4.13 -4.15 2.87
N GLN A 28 -4.70 -3.80 4.04
CA GLN A 28 -4.39 -2.54 4.72
C GLN A 28 -2.97 -2.54 5.29
N ALA A 29 -2.54 -3.64 5.92
CA ALA A 29 -1.18 -3.80 6.43
C ALA A 29 -0.16 -3.77 5.28
N GLU A 30 -0.41 -4.49 4.19
CA GLU A 30 0.43 -4.49 3.00
C GLU A 30 0.54 -3.09 2.39
N TYR A 31 -0.57 -2.35 2.31
CA TYR A 31 -0.58 -0.97 1.85
C TYR A 31 0.34 -0.08 2.69
N TRP A 32 0.25 -0.15 4.02
CA TRP A 32 1.11 0.64 4.90
C TRP A 32 2.59 0.25 4.77
N MET A 33 2.90 -1.06 4.71
CA MET A 33 4.27 -1.52 4.50
C MET A 33 4.85 -1.00 3.18
N LYS A 34 4.07 -1.06 2.09
CA LYS A 34 4.48 -0.58 0.78
C LYS A 34 4.70 0.93 0.75
N ILE A 35 3.79 1.70 1.33
CA ILE A 35 3.93 3.16 1.41
C ILE A 35 5.12 3.55 2.28
N GLY A 36 5.33 2.90 3.43
CA GLY A 36 6.48 3.14 4.30
C GLY A 36 7.81 2.90 3.59
N MET A 37 7.95 1.74 2.93
CA MET A 37 9.13 1.42 2.13
C MET A 37 9.39 2.45 1.02
N LEU A 38 8.34 2.92 0.33
CA LEU A 38 8.47 3.93 -0.73
C LEU A 38 8.84 5.31 -0.17
N ALA A 39 8.32 5.68 1.00
CA ALA A 39 8.67 6.93 1.66
C ALA A 39 10.14 6.90 2.12
N GLU A 40 10.63 5.76 2.60
CA GLU A 40 12.05 5.57 2.92
C GLU A 40 12.95 5.62 1.68
N ALA A 41 12.53 4.98 0.57
CA ALA A 41 13.29 4.99 -0.68
C ALA A 41 13.29 6.35 -1.39
N HIS A 42 12.25 7.17 -1.18
CA HIS A 42 12.06 8.46 -1.82
C HIS A 42 11.72 9.55 -0.78
N PRO A 43 12.68 9.95 0.08
CA PRO A 43 12.43 10.87 1.19
C PRO A 43 12.04 12.29 0.78
N THR A 44 12.25 12.66 -0.50
CA THR A 44 11.86 13.96 -1.06
C THR A 44 10.46 13.98 -1.64
N LEU A 45 9.84 12.80 -1.83
CA LEU A 45 8.49 12.70 -2.38
C LEU A 45 7.45 12.82 -1.25
N SER A 46 6.44 13.65 -1.49
CA SER A 46 5.26 13.68 -0.66
C SER A 46 4.44 12.40 -0.80
N PHE A 47 3.64 12.10 0.21
CA PHE A 47 2.69 10.98 0.17
C PHE A 47 1.83 10.96 -1.11
N ASN A 48 1.31 12.12 -1.52
CA ASN A 48 0.49 12.22 -2.73
C ASN A 48 1.28 11.86 -3.99
N GLN A 49 2.57 12.24 -4.07
CA GLN A 49 3.44 11.86 -5.19
C GLN A 49 3.73 10.36 -5.19
N ILE A 50 3.95 9.75 -4.03
CA ILE A 50 4.14 8.30 -3.89
C ILE A 50 2.89 7.54 -4.37
N VAL A 51 1.69 7.99 -3.96
CA VAL A 51 0.43 7.39 -4.39
C VAL A 51 0.22 7.57 -5.90
N ALA A 52 0.46 8.77 -6.44
CA ALA A 52 0.35 9.03 -7.87
C ALA A 52 1.28 8.14 -8.70
N MET A 53 2.53 7.95 -8.24
CA MET A 53 3.49 7.03 -8.86
C MET A 53 2.98 5.59 -8.87
N GLN A 54 2.40 5.11 -7.76
CA GLN A 54 1.84 3.75 -7.68
C GLN A 54 0.61 3.58 -8.57
N LEU A 55 -0.25 4.59 -8.67
CA LEU A 55 -1.39 4.58 -9.60
C LEU A 55 -0.92 4.59 -11.06
N GLY A 56 0.11 5.39 -11.38
CA GLY A 56 0.72 5.41 -12.71
C GLY A 56 1.32 4.06 -13.10
N ALA A 57 2.02 3.39 -12.18
CA ALA A 57 2.56 2.05 -12.40
C ALA A 57 1.45 1.00 -12.65
N ALA A 58 0.36 1.07 -11.90
CA ALA A 58 -0.79 0.17 -12.08
C ALA A 58 -1.50 0.39 -13.43
N GLN A 59 -1.62 1.65 -13.87
CA GLN A 59 -2.22 1.99 -15.18
C GLN A 59 -1.30 1.64 -16.36
N GLY A 60 0.02 1.79 -16.20
CA GLY A 60 1.02 1.33 -17.16
C GLY A 60 0.90 -0.19 -17.41
N SER A 61 0.73 -0.97 -16.34
CA SER A 61 0.54 -2.44 -16.46
C SER A 61 -0.78 -2.84 -17.14
N ALA A 62 -1.83 -2.03 -17.05
CA ALA A 62 -3.09 -2.31 -17.76
C ALA A 62 -2.99 -2.05 -19.28
N THR A 63 -2.08 -1.15 -19.70
CA THR A 63 -1.90 -0.80 -21.11
C THR A 63 -1.10 -1.86 -21.87
N GLU A 64 -0.20 -2.59 -21.21
CA GLU A 64 0.51 -3.74 -21.79
C GLU A 64 -0.38 -4.99 -21.94
N LEU A 65 -1.37 -5.18 -21.06
CA LEU A 65 -2.33 -6.31 -21.13
C LEU A 65 -3.39 -6.15 -22.22
N ALA A 66 -3.64 -4.93 -22.70
CA ALA A 66 -4.57 -4.68 -23.81
C ALA A 66 -3.90 -4.74 -25.19
N ALA A 67 -2.57 -4.83 -25.23
CA ALA A 67 -1.75 -4.85 -26.45
C ALA A 67 -1.18 -6.24 -26.80
N ALA A 68 -1.58 -7.30 -26.09
CA ALA A 68 -1.23 -8.70 -26.33
C ALA A 68 -2.49 -9.53 -26.65
#